data_AF-A0A1I7N4Y6-F1
#
_entry.id   AF-A0A1I7N4Y6-F1
#
_cell.length_a   1.000
_cell.length_b   1.000
_cell.length_c   1.000
_cell.angle_alpha   90.00
_cell.angle_beta   90.00
_cell.angle_gamma   90.00
#
_symmetry.space_group_name_H-M   'P 1'
#
loop_
_entity.id
_entity.type
_entity.pdbx_description
1 polymer ?
#
loop_
_entity_poly.entity_id
_entity_poly.type
_entity_poly.pdbx_seq_one_letter_code
_entity_poly.pdbx_strand_id
1 'polypeptide(L)'
;MGKSLIVWFLVVLSCTAGAVVRAEAQTPLGEVECADVWKKAGGHDLSPDQAKPFIKDFVQLDTDKNGAINWEEFKAGCANGLVHK
;
A
#
# COMPACT_ATOMS: atom_id res chain seq x y z
N MET A 1 62.11 -19.77 -15.88
CA MET A 1 61.36 -21.03 -16.10
C MET A 1 60.14 -20.95 -15.20
N GLY A 2 58.88 -20.92 -15.60
CA GLY A 2 58.20 -20.95 -16.87
C GLY A 2 56.70 -21.07 -16.54
N LYS A 3 55.86 -20.41 -17.36
CA LYS A 3 54.46 -20.73 -17.68
C LYS A 3 53.43 -20.56 -16.53
N SER A 4 52.45 -19.66 -16.59
CA SER A 4 51.33 -19.45 -17.54
C SER A 4 50.01 -19.87 -16.87
N LEU A 5 49.01 -18.97 -16.98
CA LEU A 5 47.55 -19.23 -17.00
C LEU A 5 46.95 -19.60 -15.62
N ILE A 6 45.96 -18.87 -15.09
CA ILE A 6 44.58 -18.84 -15.59
C ILE A 6 43.94 -17.52 -15.11
N VAL A 7 43.64 -16.66 -16.08
CA VAL A 7 42.56 -15.66 -16.04
C VAL A 7 41.25 -16.42 -15.81
N TRP A 8 40.20 -15.74 -15.33
CA TRP A 8 38.78 -16.10 -15.36
C TRP A 8 38.17 -16.20 -13.96
N PHE A 9 37.83 -15.05 -13.37
CA PHE A 9 36.54 -14.88 -12.70
C PHE A 9 36.16 -13.39 -12.80
N LEU A 10 35.67 -13.00 -13.98
CA LEU A 10 34.78 -11.85 -14.13
C LEU A 10 33.46 -12.21 -13.43
N VAL A 11 33.36 -11.93 -12.13
CA VAL A 11 32.04 -11.76 -11.51
C VAL A 11 31.62 -10.33 -11.78
N VAL A 12 30.71 -10.23 -12.74
CA VAL A 12 30.02 -9.01 -13.15
C VAL A 12 29.49 -8.29 -11.91
N LEU A 13 30.02 -7.10 -11.66
CA LEU A 13 29.47 -6.13 -10.73
C LEU A 13 28.13 -5.66 -11.30
N SER A 14 27.06 -6.39 -10.97
CA SER A 14 25.69 -5.95 -11.22
C SER A 14 25.38 -4.73 -10.35
N CYS A 15 25.68 -3.53 -10.86
CA CYS A 15 24.92 -2.34 -10.50
C CYS A 15 23.55 -2.46 -11.19
N THR A 16 22.65 -3.24 -10.60
CA THR A 16 21.24 -3.11 -10.91
C THR A 16 20.78 -1.76 -10.38
N ALA A 17 20.25 -0.95 -11.30
CA ALA A 17 19.70 0.36 -11.03
C ALA A 17 18.80 0.29 -9.79
N GLY A 18 19.13 1.09 -8.77
CA GLY A 18 18.22 1.35 -7.67
C GLY A 18 16.94 1.95 -8.26
N ALA A 19 15.89 1.14 -8.35
CA ALA A 19 14.55 1.64 -8.43
C ALA A 19 14.34 2.44 -7.13
N VAL A 20 14.39 3.76 -7.26
CA VAL A 20 13.94 4.67 -6.22
C VAL A 20 12.45 4.34 -6.05
N VAL A 21 12.12 3.52 -5.06
CA VAL A 21 10.73 3.33 -4.65
C VAL A 21 10.32 4.68 -4.09
N ARG A 22 9.72 5.49 -4.96
CA ARG A 22 9.04 6.71 -4.58
C ARG A 22 8.04 6.29 -3.51
N ALA A 23 8.24 6.77 -2.29
CA ALA A 23 7.19 6.77 -1.29
C ALA A 23 5.99 7.45 -1.96
N GLU A 24 5.03 6.65 -2.39
CA GLU A 24 3.81 7.15 -2.99
C GLU A 24 3.09 7.88 -1.86
N ALA A 25 3.28 9.20 -1.80
CA ALA A 25 2.37 10.08 -1.10
C ALA A 25 1.01 9.81 -1.74
N GLN A 26 0.24 8.94 -1.08
CA GLN A 26 -0.96 8.33 -1.61
C GLN A 26 -1.92 9.46 -1.97
N THR A 27 -2.02 9.74 -3.26
CA THR A 27 -3.06 10.61 -3.78
C THR A 27 -4.41 10.04 -3.33
N PRO A 28 -5.37 10.89 -2.93
CA PRO A 28 -6.73 10.45 -2.63
C PRO A 28 -7.21 9.45 -3.68
N LEU A 29 -7.73 8.31 -3.25
CA LEU A 29 -8.31 7.33 -4.16
C LEU A 29 -9.47 8.01 -4.89
N GLY A 30 -9.48 7.91 -6.22
CA GLY A 30 -10.65 8.32 -7.01
C GLY A 30 -11.88 7.54 -6.57
N GLU A 31 -13.07 8.12 -6.76
CA GLU A 31 -14.33 7.57 -6.25
C GLU A 31 -14.59 6.11 -6.69
N VAL A 32 -14.22 5.77 -7.93
CA VAL A 32 -14.33 4.41 -8.47
C VAL A 32 -13.44 3.43 -7.71
N GLU A 33 -12.15 3.75 -7.58
CA GLU A 33 -11.17 2.91 -6.87
C GLU A 33 -11.56 2.73 -5.39
N CYS A 34 -12.06 3.80 -4.76
CA CYS A 34 -12.55 3.74 -3.37
C CYS A 34 -13.71 2.74 -3.22
N ALA A 35 -14.67 2.75 -4.14
CA ALA A 35 -15.78 1.80 -4.13
C ALA A 35 -15.31 0.35 -4.36
N ASP A 36 -14.28 0.13 -5.17
CA ASP A 36 -13.69 -1.20 -5.37
C ASP A 36 -12.96 -1.71 -4.12
N VAL A 37 -12.23 -0.84 -3.41
CA VAL A 37 -11.60 -1.21 -2.13
C VAL A 37 -12.66 -1.52 -1.08
N TRP A 38 -13.73 -0.72 -0.99
CA TRP A 38 -14.85 -0.98 -0.07
C TRP A 38 -15.48 -2.35 -0.29
N LYS A 39 -15.73 -2.73 -1.56
CA LYS A 39 -16.25 -4.06 -1.90
C LYS A 39 -15.28 -5.18 -1.50
N LYS A 40 -13.98 -4.98 -1.69
CA LYS A 40 -12.94 -5.95 -1.27
C LYS A 40 -12.87 -6.11 0.25
N ALA A 41 -13.10 -5.04 0.99
CA ALA A 41 -13.10 -5.06 2.45
C ALA A 41 -14.31 -5.80 3.04
N GLY A 42 -15.41 -5.88 2.30
CA GLY A 42 -16.61 -6.62 2.68
C GLY A 42 -17.92 -5.97 2.22
N GLY A 43 -17.88 -4.69 1.83
CA GLY A 43 -19.04 -3.98 1.30
C GLY A 43 -20.15 -3.63 2.30
N HIS A 44 -19.88 -3.75 3.60
CA HIS A 44 -20.77 -3.45 4.73
C HIS A 44 -19.94 -2.86 5.88
N ASP A 45 -20.58 -2.51 7.01
CA ASP A 45 -19.91 -1.97 8.19
C ASP A 45 -18.68 -2.80 8.58
N LEU A 46 -17.49 -2.23 8.37
CA LEU A 46 -16.23 -2.94 8.50
C LEU A 46 -15.80 -2.92 9.96
N SER A 47 -15.62 -4.09 10.54
CA SER A 47 -14.90 -4.23 11.80
C SER A 47 -13.44 -3.76 11.68
N PRO A 48 -12.75 -3.47 12.79
CA PRO A 48 -11.35 -3.06 12.76
C PRO A 48 -10.44 -4.02 12.01
N ASP A 49 -10.69 -5.32 12.11
CA ASP A 49 -9.88 -6.33 11.42
C ASP A 49 -10.15 -6.41 9.91
N GLN A 50 -11.38 -6.11 9.47
CA GLN A 50 -11.69 -6.01 8.04
C GLN A 50 -11.12 -4.74 7.42
N ALA A 51 -11.10 -3.64 8.18
CA ALA A 51 -10.66 -2.34 7.67
C ALA A 51 -9.13 -2.17 7.68
N LYS A 52 -8.43 -2.71 8.70
CA LYS A 52 -6.96 -2.66 8.87
C LYS A 52 -6.12 -2.82 7.57
N PRO A 53 -6.39 -3.80 6.69
CA PRO A 53 -5.58 -3.99 5.48
C PRO A 53 -5.79 -2.90 4.41
N PHE A 54 -6.80 -2.05 4.54
CA PHE A 54 -7.16 -1.04 3.55
C PHE A 54 -7.06 0.39 4.07
N ILE A 55 -6.75 0.59 5.35
CA ILE A 55 -6.78 1.92 5.98
C ILE A 55 -5.53 2.18 6.81
N LYS A 56 -5.13 3.45 6.92
CA LYS A 56 -3.97 3.86 7.73
C LYS A 56 -4.26 3.86 9.22
N ASP A 57 -5.43 4.37 9.60
CA ASP A 57 -5.81 4.57 10.98
C ASP A 57 -7.32 4.36 11.12
N PHE A 58 -7.70 3.38 11.94
CA PHE A 58 -9.10 3.08 12.23
C PHE A 58 -9.75 4.17 13.08
N VAL A 59 -9.05 4.68 14.10
CA VAL A 59 -9.57 5.67 15.05
C VAL A 59 -9.83 7.00 14.36
N GLN A 60 -9.02 7.33 13.35
CA GLN A 60 -9.22 8.55 12.57
C GLN A 60 -10.37 8.41 11.55
N LEU A 61 -10.69 7.18 11.14
CA LEU A 61 -11.73 6.90 10.15
C LEU A 61 -13.10 6.66 10.80
N ASP A 62 -13.12 6.03 11.98
CA ASP A 62 -14.29 5.79 12.85
C ASP A 62 -14.62 7.08 13.62
N THR A 63 -15.28 8.00 12.93
CA THR A 63 -15.54 9.36 13.42
C THR A 63 -16.64 9.39 14.47
N ASP A 64 -17.63 8.50 14.34
CA ASP A 64 -18.70 8.36 15.31
C ASP A 64 -18.31 7.45 16.50
N LYS A 65 -17.18 6.74 16.39
CA LYS A 65 -16.58 5.88 17.42
C LYS A 65 -17.48 4.72 17.79
N ASN A 66 -18.25 4.22 16.83
CA ASN A 66 -19.16 3.10 17.04
C ASN A 66 -18.42 1.74 17.00
N GLY A 67 -17.14 1.73 16.60
CA GLY A 67 -16.32 0.52 16.49
C GLY A 67 -16.41 -0.19 15.15
N ALA A 68 -17.03 0.41 14.13
CA ALA A 68 -17.13 -0.08 12.77
C ALA A 68 -17.05 1.09 11.77
N ILE A 69 -16.48 0.84 10.60
CA ILE A 69 -16.42 1.84 9.53
C ILE A 69 -17.57 1.62 8.57
N ASN A 70 -18.48 2.59 8.47
CA ASN A 70 -19.54 2.57 7.45
C ASN A 70 -19.03 3.15 6.11
N TRP A 71 -19.89 3.11 5.08
CA TRP A 71 -19.54 3.59 3.74
C TRP A 71 -19.18 5.08 3.69
N GLU A 72 -19.85 5.92 4.48
CA GLU A 72 -19.65 7.37 4.47
C GLU A 72 -18.28 7.73 5.06
N GLU A 73 -17.93 7.08 6.17
CA GLU A 73 -16.62 7.19 6.82
C GLU A 73 -15.50 6.68 5.92
N PHE A 74 -15.67 5.50 5.32
CA PHE A 74 -14.70 4.93 4.39
C PHE A 74 -14.45 5.86 3.19
N LYS A 75 -15.51 6.40 2.60
CA LYS A 75 -15.44 7.34 1.48
C LYS A 75 -14.75 8.64 1.88
N ALA A 76 -15.05 9.19 3.06
CA ALA A 76 -14.33 10.34 3.61
C ALA A 76 -12.85 10.01 3.77
N GLY A 77 -12.50 8.82 4.24
CA GLY A 77 -11.12 8.34 4.30
C GLY A 77 -10.41 8.29 2.96
N CYS A 78 -11.08 7.85 1.90
CA CYS A 78 -10.52 7.85 0.55
C CYS A 78 -10.16 9.28 0.09
N ALA A 79 -11.04 10.25 0.31
CA ALA A 79 -10.81 11.65 -0.03
C ALA A 79 -9.69 12.29 0.81
N ASN A 80 -9.51 11.86 2.06
CA ASN A 80 -8.48 12.33 2.97
C ASN A 80 -7.16 11.53 2.87
N GLY A 81 -7.06 10.55 1.96
CA GLY A 81 -5.86 9.73 1.79
C GLY A 81 -5.59 8.77 2.96
N LEU A 82 -6.64 8.38 3.70
CA LEU A 82 -6.59 7.39 4.78
C LEU A 82 -6.81 5.97 4.29
N VAL A 83 -7.48 5.80 3.16
CA VAL A 83 -7.70 4.51 2.52
C VAL A 83 -6.63 4.26 1.46
N HIS A 84 -6.18 3.01 1.36
CA HIS A 84 -5.25 2.53 0.35
C HIS A 84 -5.74 1.20 -0.24
N LYS A 85 -5.15 0.83 -1.39
CA LYS A 85 -5.48 -0.39 -2.13
C LYS A 85 -4.50 -1.52 -1.85
#